data_AF-R6AJU9-F1
#
_entry.id   AF-R6AJU9-F1
#
_cell.length_a   1.000
_cell.length_b   1.000
_cell.length_c   1.000
_cell.angle_alpha   90.00
_cell.angle_beta   90.00
_cell.angle_gamma   90.00
#
_symmetry.space_group_name_H-M   'P 1'
#
loop_
_entity.id
_entity.type
_entity.pdbx_description
1 polymer ?
#
loop_
_entity_poly.entity_id
_entity_poly.type
_entity_poly.pdbx_seq_one_letter_code
_entity_poly.pdbx_strand_id
1 'polypeptide(L)'
;MNKDGGWIFISHSHLDIDIVRRIRNKLEDRGFEPLMFFLKCLNDDNEIESLIKREINEREWFIYVESDNAANSRWVKSEREYIAQLSGKKVFTIDINGDITQQIENITRQLKVFISYARKDRTVYEIIK
;
A
#
# COMPACT_ATOMS: atom_id res chain seq x y z
N MET A 1 0.00 16.10 12.68
CA MET A 1 -1.08 15.76 11.72
C MET A 1 -1.73 14.49 12.23
N ASN A 2 -3.06 14.46 12.37
CA ASN A 2 -3.76 13.21 12.69
C ASN A 2 -3.57 12.26 11.50
N LYS A 3 -3.02 11.08 11.77
CA LYS A 3 -2.83 10.01 10.80
C LYS A 3 -4.16 9.26 10.68
N ASP A 4 -5.08 9.82 9.89
CA ASP A 4 -6.38 9.19 9.62
C ASP A 4 -6.29 8.11 8.52
N GLY A 5 -5.10 7.92 7.92
CA GLY A 5 -4.82 6.86 6.97
C GLY A 5 -4.23 5.63 7.67
N GLY A 6 -4.40 4.49 7.01
CA GLY A 6 -3.82 3.22 7.42
C GLY A 6 -2.47 2.92 6.76
N TRP A 7 -1.99 1.71 7.00
CA TRP A 7 -0.73 1.22 6.50
C TRP A 7 -0.88 0.56 5.14
N ILE A 8 0.00 0.89 4.20
CA ILE A 8 -0.07 0.40 2.81
C ILE A 8 1.24 -0.30 2.47
N PHE A 9 1.17 -1.52 1.93
CA PHE A 9 2.34 -2.15 1.33
C PHE A 9 2.44 -1.80 -0.16
N ILE A 10 3.60 -1.31 -0.62
CA ILE A 10 3.84 -1.01 -2.04
C ILE A 10 4.72 -2.09 -2.67
N SER A 11 4.13 -2.96 -3.49
CA SER A 11 4.88 -3.92 -4.31
C SER A 11 5.36 -3.23 -5.59
N HIS A 12 6.68 -3.22 -5.79
CA HIS A 12 7.34 -2.45 -6.85
C HIS A 12 8.67 -3.11 -7.26
N SER A 13 9.18 -2.79 -8.46
CA SER A 13 10.57 -3.09 -8.79
C SER A 13 11.50 -2.04 -8.22
N HIS A 14 12.66 -2.46 -7.71
CA HIS A 14 13.73 -1.56 -7.30
C HIS A 14 14.26 -0.64 -8.42
N LEU A 15 14.06 -1.02 -9.68
CA LEU A 15 14.43 -0.21 -10.84
C LEU A 15 13.51 1.01 -11.00
N ASP A 16 12.33 0.99 -10.35
CA ASP A 16 11.34 2.06 -10.36
C ASP A 16 11.40 2.93 -9.10
N ILE A 17 12.47 2.83 -8.31
CA ILE A 17 12.52 3.43 -6.96
C ILE A 17 12.25 4.94 -6.96
N ASP A 18 12.65 5.67 -8.00
CA ASP A 18 12.46 7.11 -8.06
C ASP A 18 10.98 7.48 -8.23
N ILE A 19 10.23 6.76 -9.08
CA ILE A 19 8.80 7.00 -9.23
C ILE A 19 8.02 6.48 -8.03
N VAL A 20 8.45 5.36 -7.44
CA VAL A 20 7.84 4.78 -6.24
C VAL A 20 8.00 5.70 -5.04
N ARG A 21 9.15 6.37 -4.87
CA ARG A 21 9.33 7.42 -3.85
C ARG A 21 8.33 8.57 -4.01
N ARG A 22 8.02 8.98 -5.24
CA ARG A 22 7.02 10.03 -5.50
C ARG A 22 5.61 9.56 -5.14
N ILE A 23 5.27 8.30 -5.42
CA ILE A 23 4.01 7.67 -5.00
C ILE A 23 3.91 7.67 -3.47
N ARG A 24 4.96 7.19 -2.77
CA ARG A 24 5.02 7.19 -1.30
C ARG A 24 4.78 8.58 -0.73
N ASN A 25 5.54 9.58 -1.16
CA ASN A 25 5.40 10.95 -0.63
C ASN A 25 3.95 11.45 -0.79
N LYS A 26 3.32 11.21 -1.95
CA LYS A 26 1.91 11.59 -2.17
C LYS A 26 0.93 10.85 -1.26
N LEU A 27 1.20 9.61 -0.88
CA LEU A 27 0.39 8.85 0.08
C LEU A 27 0.59 9.35 1.52
N GLU A 28 1.84 9.63 1.90
CA GLU A 28 2.19 10.24 3.20
C GLU A 28 1.54 11.61 3.38
N ASP A 29 1.55 12.45 2.33
CA ASP A 29 0.85 13.75 2.31
C ASP A 29 -0.66 13.61 2.57
N ARG A 30 -1.23 12.43 2.31
CA ARG A 30 -2.66 12.11 2.52
C ARG A 30 -2.93 11.38 3.84
N GLY A 31 -1.91 11.20 4.67
CA GLY A 31 -1.99 10.63 6.02
C GLY A 31 -1.84 9.11 6.10
N PHE A 32 -1.41 8.45 5.03
CA PHE A 32 -1.13 7.01 5.01
C PHE A 32 0.33 6.72 5.40
N GLU A 33 0.60 5.47 5.77
CA GLU A 33 1.95 4.99 6.12
C GLU A 33 2.39 3.92 5.11
N PRO A 34 3.04 4.31 4.00
CA PRO A 34 3.43 3.36 2.96
C PRO A 34 4.75 2.70 3.30
N LEU A 35 4.75 1.38 3.29
CA LEU A 35 5.92 0.54 3.43
C LEU A 35 6.42 0.12 2.05
N MET A 36 7.65 0.52 1.74
CA MET A 36 8.36 0.09 0.53
C MET A 36 9.46 -0.86 0.99
N PHE A 37 9.38 -2.14 0.61
CA PHE A 37 10.46 -3.07 0.86
C PHE A 37 11.43 -3.10 -0.30
N PHE A 38 12.70 -2.77 -0.04
CA PHE A 38 13.82 -3.10 -0.91
C PHE A 38 15.03 -3.41 -0.03
N LEU A 39 15.38 -4.69 0.06
CA LEU A 39 16.49 -5.15 0.87
C LEU A 39 17.72 -5.35 -0.03
N LYS A 40 18.77 -4.55 0.17
CA LYS A 40 20.06 -4.73 -0.52
C LYS A 40 20.76 -6.05 -0.15
N CYS A 41 20.34 -6.69 0.94
CA CYS A 41 20.89 -7.92 1.48
C CYS A 41 20.19 -9.20 0.96
N LEU A 42 19.41 -9.14 -0.12
CA LEU A 42 18.69 -10.27 -0.75
C LEU A 42 19.60 -11.37 -1.36
N ASN A 43 20.82 -11.57 -0.83
CA ASN A 43 21.67 -12.71 -1.19
C ASN A 43 21.50 -13.90 -0.23
N ASP A 44 20.72 -13.76 0.85
CA ASP A 44 20.41 -14.82 1.80
C ASP A 44 18.88 -15.01 1.86
N ASP A 45 18.39 -15.94 1.04
CA ASP A 45 17.01 -15.94 0.54
C ASP A 45 15.94 -16.31 1.59
N ASN A 46 16.26 -17.12 2.60
CA ASN A 46 15.22 -17.78 3.41
C ASN A 46 14.66 -16.94 4.57
N GLU A 47 15.52 -16.24 5.34
CA GLU A 47 15.06 -15.47 6.50
C GLU A 47 14.29 -14.21 6.05
N ILE A 48 14.77 -13.55 5.00
CA ILE A 48 14.20 -12.32 4.47
C ILE A 48 12.79 -12.57 3.90
N GLU A 49 12.60 -13.65 3.14
CA GLU A 49 11.29 -13.99 2.58
C GLU A 49 10.25 -14.20 3.70
N SER A 50 10.64 -14.83 4.80
CA SER A 50 9.75 -15.05 5.95
C SER A 50 9.30 -13.74 6.61
N LEU A 51 10.20 -12.75 6.71
CA LEU A 51 9.89 -11.44 7.28
C LEU A 51 8.93 -10.66 6.38
N ILE A 52 9.16 -10.67 5.06
CA ILE A 52 8.29 -9.99 4.09
C ILE A 52 6.88 -10.58 4.15
N LYS A 53 6.74 -11.91 4.20
CA LYS A 53 5.43 -12.56 4.33
C LYS A 53 4.70 -12.19 5.61
N ARG A 54 5.42 -12.08 6.74
CA ARG A 54 4.85 -11.64 8.01
C ARG A 54 4.33 -10.20 7.92
N GLU A 55 5.11 -9.29 7.35
CA GLU A 55 4.66 -7.91 7.15
C GLU A 55 3.43 -7.85 6.24
N ILE A 56 3.42 -8.60 5.13
CA ILE A 56 2.25 -8.69 4.25
C ILE A 56 1.01 -9.17 5.02
N ASN A 57 1.13 -10.17 5.89
CA ASN A 57 -0.01 -10.67 6.67
C ASN A 57 -0.64 -9.61 7.56
N GLU A 58 0.17 -8.73 8.15
CA GLU A 58 -0.29 -7.64 9.02
C GLU A 58 -0.86 -6.43 8.27
N ARG A 59 -0.74 -6.37 6.93
CA ARG A 59 -1.30 -5.28 6.11
C ARG A 59 -2.66 -5.61 5.54
N GLU A 60 -3.55 -4.63 5.52
CA GLU A 60 -4.87 -4.75 4.90
C GLU A 60 -4.89 -4.26 3.44
N TRP A 61 -4.04 -3.28 3.13
CA TRP A 61 -4.05 -2.57 1.85
C TRP A 61 -2.71 -2.67 1.11
N PHE A 62 -2.81 -2.93 -0.18
CA PHE A 62 -1.67 -3.15 -1.07
C PHE A 62 -1.80 -2.28 -2.31
N ILE A 63 -0.67 -1.75 -2.77
CA ILE A 63 -0.58 -1.06 -4.06
C ILE A 63 0.46 -1.79 -4.92
N TYR A 64 0.04 -2.20 -6.10
CA TYR A 64 0.92 -2.73 -7.15
C TYR A 64 1.32 -1.59 -8.07
N VAL A 65 2.61 -1.30 -8.13
CA VAL A 65 3.15 -0.35 -9.10
C VAL A 65 3.46 -1.14 -10.37
N GLU A 66 2.73 -0.85 -11.45
CA GLU A 66 2.90 -1.51 -12.73
C GLU A 66 3.89 -0.75 -13.60
N SER A 67 4.87 -1.52 -14.10
CA SER A 67 5.93 -1.08 -15.00
C SER A 67 6.48 -2.31 -15.70
N ASP A 68 7.21 -2.11 -16.80
CA ASP A 68 7.92 -3.20 -17.46
C ASP A 68 8.94 -3.86 -16.51
N ASN A 69 9.56 -3.07 -15.63
CA ASN A 69 10.51 -3.56 -14.64
C ASN A 69 9.84 -4.46 -13.58
N ALA A 70 8.64 -4.09 -13.13
CA ALA A 70 7.86 -4.86 -12.17
C ALA A 70 7.37 -6.16 -12.80
N ALA A 71 6.91 -6.12 -14.05
CA ALA A 71 6.46 -7.30 -14.80
C ALA A 71 7.59 -8.34 -15.00
N ASN A 72 8.85 -7.90 -15.05
CA ASN A 72 10.01 -8.77 -15.23
C ASN A 72 10.70 -9.19 -13.92
N SER A 73 10.28 -8.65 -12.77
CA SER A 73 10.89 -8.95 -11.47
C SER A 73 10.34 -10.24 -10.85
N ARG A 74 11.23 -11.21 -10.56
CA ARG A 74 10.87 -12.46 -9.85
C ARG A 74 10.33 -12.16 -8.44
N TRP A 75 10.92 -11.20 -7.75
CA TRP A 75 10.51 -10.80 -6.40
C TRP A 75 9.09 -10.25 -6.38
N VAL A 76 8.77 -9.32 -7.29
CA VAL A 76 7.43 -8.75 -7.42
C VAL A 76 6.40 -9.84 -7.71
N LYS A 77 6.72 -10.79 -8.59
CA LYS A 77 5.83 -11.93 -8.88
C LYS A 77 5.54 -12.75 -7.62
N SER A 78 6.59 -13.12 -6.88
CA SER A 78 6.46 -13.92 -5.64
C SER A 78 5.63 -13.21 -4.57
N GLU A 79 5.85 -11.91 -4.36
CA GLU A 79 5.04 -11.10 -3.43
C GLU A 79 3.57 -11.09 -3.82
N ARG A 80 3.28 -10.80 -5.10
CA ARG A 80 1.90 -10.71 -5.61
C ARG A 80 1.18 -12.05 -5.57
N GLU A 81 1.88 -13.15 -5.89
CA GLU A 81 1.37 -14.51 -5.75
C GLU A 81 1.01 -14.84 -4.30
N TYR A 82 1.84 -14.44 -3.34
CA TYR A 82 1.55 -14.64 -1.93
C TYR A 82 0.34 -13.80 -1.47
N ILE A 83 0.28 -12.52 -1.84
CA ILE A 83 -0.85 -11.64 -1.50
C ILE A 83 -2.15 -12.18 -2.08
N ALA A 84 -2.14 -12.73 -3.30
CA ALA A 84 -3.31 -13.31 -3.95
C ALA A 84 -3.89 -14.54 -3.23
N GLN A 85 -3.09 -15.23 -2.41
CA GLN A 85 -3.54 -16.36 -1.58
C GLN A 85 -4.24 -15.91 -0.29
N LEU A 86 -4.10 -14.64 0.10
CA LEU A 86 -4.68 -14.09 1.32
C LEU A 86 -6.12 -13.61 1.08
N SER A 87 -7.02 -13.91 2.01
CA SER A 87 -8.40 -13.44 1.96
C SER A 87 -8.56 -12.06 2.62
N GLY A 88 -9.53 -11.27 2.13
CA GLY A 88 -9.89 -9.98 2.74
C GLY A 88 -8.92 -8.82 2.50
N LYS A 89 -7.84 -9.04 1.74
CA LYS A 89 -6.88 -7.98 1.38
C LYS A 89 -7.43 -7.10 0.25
N LYS A 90 -7.21 -5.78 0.35
CA LYS A 90 -7.55 -4.84 -0.75
C LYS A 90 -6.30 -4.51 -1.54
N VAL A 91 -6.36 -4.77 -2.84
CA VAL A 91 -5.27 -4.50 -3.77
C VAL A 91 -5.69 -3.42 -4.75
N PHE A 92 -4.83 -2.42 -4.91
CA PHE A 92 -4.96 -1.37 -5.91
C PHE A 92 -3.75 -1.40 -6.85
N THR A 93 -3.89 -0.74 -7.99
CA THR A 93 -2.86 -0.71 -9.02
C THR A 93 -2.57 0.74 -9.39
N ILE A 94 -1.29 1.06 -9.59
CA ILE A 94 -0.83 2.33 -10.16
C ILE A 94 0.02 2.01 -11.39
N ASP A 95 -0.44 2.44 -12.56
CA ASP A 95 0.36 2.44 -13.78
C ASP A 95 1.28 3.67 -13.79
N ILE A 96 2.60 3.44 -13.90
CA ILE A 96 3.60 4.51 -13.95
C ILE A 96 3.49 5.38 -15.21
N ASN A 97 2.88 4.86 -16.28
CA ASN A 97 2.70 5.58 -17.54
C ASN A 97 1.44 6.45 -17.54
N GLY A 98 0.56 6.28 -16.56
CA GLY A 98 -0.67 7.05 -16.40
C GLY A 98 -0.51 8.30 -15.52
N ASP A 99 -1.63 8.98 -15.26
CA ASP A 99 -1.66 10.07 -14.26
C ASP A 99 -1.64 9.49 -12.85
N ILE A 100 -0.45 9.41 -12.26
CA ILE A 100 -0.22 8.89 -10.91
C ILE A 100 -1.00 9.70 -9.85
N THR A 101 -1.15 11.01 -10.02
CA THR A 101 -1.84 11.84 -9.03
C THR A 101 -3.31 11.48 -8.97
N GLN A 102 -3.96 11.40 -10.13
CA GLN A 102 -5.36 11.02 -10.24
C GLN A 102 -5.60 9.60 -9.71
N GLN A 103 -4.71 8.65 -10.01
CA GLN A 103 -4.78 7.28 -9.51
C GLN A 103 -4.70 7.23 -7.97
N ILE A 104 -3.75 7.95 -7.35
CA ILE A 104 -3.63 8.02 -5.89
C ILE A 104 -4.87 8.65 -5.25
N GLU A 105 -5.45 9.70 -5.85
CA GLU A 105 -6.68 10.29 -5.35
C GLU A 105 -7.85 9.32 -5.38
N ASN A 106 -7.99 8.54 -6.45
CA ASN A 106 -9.03 7.53 -6.57
C ASN A 106 -8.87 6.41 -5.53
N ILE A 107 -7.64 5.97 -5.27
CA ILE A 107 -7.33 4.95 -4.27
C ILE A 107 -7.64 5.48 -2.86
N THR A 108 -7.12 6.64 -2.52
CA THR A 108 -7.22 7.20 -1.16
C THR A 108 -8.67 7.55 -0.78
N ARG A 109 -9.53 7.90 -1.75
CA ARG A 109 -10.98 8.05 -1.54
C ARG A 109 -11.66 6.74 -1.14
N GLN A 110 -11.22 5.60 -1.68
CA GLN A 110 -11.79 4.28 -1.36
C GLN A 110 -11.33 3.73 -0.01
N LEU A 111 -10.19 4.23 0.49
CA LEU A 111 -9.61 3.80 1.75
C LEU A 111 -10.11 4.60 2.96
N LYS A 112 -10.59 5.83 2.76
CA LYS A 112 -11.13 6.65 3.85
C LYS A 112 -12.55 6.22 4.20
N VAL A 113 -12.74 5.82 5.45
CA VAL A 113 -14.06 5.57 6.02
C VAL A 113 -14.62 6.90 6.52
N PHE A 114 -15.77 7.31 5.99
CA PHE A 114 -16.51 8.46 6.48
C PHE A 114 -17.60 8.00 7.43
N ILE A 115 -17.44 8.29 8.73
CA ILE A 115 -18.51 8.08 9.70
C ILE A 115 -19.50 9.24 9.55
N SER A 116 -20.71 8.93 9.09
CA SER A 116 -21.84 9.85 9.11
C SER A 116 -22.79 9.47 10.25
N TYR A 117 -23.33 10.46 10.96
CA TYR A 117 -24.24 10.24 12.08
C TYR A 117 -25.32 11.34 12.10
N ALA A 118 -26.51 11.02 12.61
CA ALA A 118 -27.55 12.02 12.80
C ALA A 118 -27.20 12.92 13.98
N ARG A 119 -27.63 14.19 13.99
CA ARG A 119 -27.28 15.15 15.06
C ARG A 119 -27.56 14.62 16.48
N LYS A 120 -28.61 13.82 16.65
CA LYS A 120 -29.00 13.18 17.92
C LYS A 120 -27.98 12.16 18.43
N ASP A 121 -27.17 11.59 17.55
CA ASP A 121 -26.18 10.54 17.85
C ASP A 121 -24.78 11.13 18.10
N ARG A 122 -24.66 12.46 18.25
CA ARG A 122 -23.37 13.16 18.47
C ARG A 122 -22.60 12.61 19.65
N THR A 123 -23.30 12.33 20.76
CA THR A 123 -22.66 11.81 21.97
C THR A 123 -22.05 10.43 21.73
N VAL A 124 -22.64 9.60 20.86
CA VAL A 124 -22.08 8.31 20.47
C VAL A 124 -20.87 8.50 19.57
N TYR A 125 -20.95 9.39 18.57
CA TYR A 125 -19.82 9.70 17.69
C TYR A 125 -18.57 10.17 18.47
N GLU A 126 -18.74 11.03 19.47
CA GLU A 126 -17.62 11.52 20.29
C GLU A 126 -16.93 10.41 21.11
N ILE A 127 -17.55 9.24 21.28
CA ILE A 127 -16.96 8.07 21.97
C ILE A 127 -16.17 7.18 21.00
N ILE A 128 -16.57 7.10 19.72
CA ILE A 128 -15.96 6.21 18.70
C ILE A 128 -14.93 6.92 17.82
N LYS A 129 -14.78 8.24 17.96
CA LYS A 129 -13.77 9.05 17.26
C LYS A 129 -12.43 8.97 17.98
#